data_AF-A0A0W8FKL7-F1
#
_entry.id   AF-A0A0W8FKL7-F1
#
_cell.length_a   1.000
_cell.length_b   1.000
_cell.length_c   1.000
_cell.angle_alpha   90.00
_cell.angle_beta   90.00
_cell.angle_gamma   90.00
#
_symmetry.space_group_name_H-M   'P 1'
#
loop_
_entity.id
_entity.type
_entity.pdbx_description
1 polymer ?
#
loop_
_entity_poly.entity_id
_entity_poly.type
_entity_poly.pdbx_seq_one_letter_code
_entity_poly.pdbx_strand_id
1 'polypeptide(L)'
;MTFPSAPVNGLMWLVWGFFFAVAIYFISRKFSLLQTTLLGWLMAFVLMWIVTWNLNVLPVYILVYAVPLSLLEAFIGSYICKKVSPVE
;
A
#
# COMPACT_ATOMS: atom_id res chain seq x y z
N MET A 1 -12.06 13.70 17.91
CA MET A 1 -11.37 14.26 16.74
C MET A 1 -12.17 13.88 15.51
N THR A 2 -12.60 14.85 14.72
CA THR A 2 -13.30 14.60 13.45
C THR A 2 -12.27 14.25 12.39
N PHE A 3 -12.43 13.10 11.73
CA PHE A 3 -11.58 12.73 10.60
C PHE A 3 -11.69 13.82 9.53
N PRO A 4 -10.59 14.43 9.08
CA PRO A 4 -10.66 15.42 8.02
C PRO A 4 -11.08 14.67 6.74
N SER A 5 -12.36 14.73 6.40
CA SER A 5 -12.97 14.07 5.24
C SER A 5 -13.08 14.99 4.03
N ALA A 6 -12.21 16.01 3.96
CA ALA A 6 -12.17 16.92 2.83
C ALA A 6 -11.83 16.14 1.54
N PRO A 7 -12.46 16.46 0.39
CA PRO A 7 -12.22 15.78 -0.89
C PRO A 7 -10.73 15.68 -1.27
N VAL A 8 -9.94 16.68 -0.89
CA VAL A 8 -8.49 16.72 -1.10
C VAL A 8 -7.77 15.49 -0.51
N ASN A 9 -8.22 14.97 0.63
CA ASN A 9 -7.59 13.81 1.25
C ASN A 9 -7.81 12.54 0.41
N GLY A 10 -9.01 12.38 -0.15
CA GLY A 10 -9.30 11.29 -1.09
C GLY A 10 -8.44 11.37 -2.36
N LEU A 11 -8.23 12.57 -2.89
CA LEU A 11 -7.32 12.78 -4.02
C LEU A 11 -5.88 12.41 -3.68
N MET A 12 -5.40 12.75 -2.48
CA MET A 12 -4.05 12.37 -2.04
C MET A 12 -3.90 10.85 -1.90
N TRP A 13 -4.96 10.14 -1.46
CA TRP A 13 -4.98 8.67 -1.45
C TRP A 13 -4.88 8.07 -2.86
N LEU A 14 -5.56 8.66 -3.84
CA LEU A 14 -5.46 8.22 -5.24
C LEU A 14 -4.04 8.42 -5.80
N VAL A 15 -3.45 9.60 -5.57
CA VAL A 15 -2.06 9.90 -5.97
C VAL A 15 -1.09 8.90 -5.31
N TRP A 16 -1.26 8.66 -4.01
CA TRP A 16 -0.47 7.67 -3.28
C TRP A 16 -0.60 6.26 -3.88
N GLY A 17 -1.82 5.82 -4.19
CA GLY A 17 -2.08 4.51 -4.79
C GLY A 17 -1.44 4.36 -6.17
N PHE A 18 -1.43 5.42 -6.98
CA PHE A 18 -0.75 5.43 -8.27
C PHE A 18 0.76 5.26 -8.13
N PHE A 19 1.41 6.02 -7.23
CA PHE A 19 2.84 5.86 -6.96
C PHE A 19 3.17 4.49 -6.37
N PHE A 20 2.29 3.94 -5.53
CA PHE A 20 2.47 2.60 -5.00
C PHE A 20 2.43 1.54 -6.12
N ALA A 21 1.50 1.64 -7.08
CA ALA A 21 1.45 0.74 -8.23
C ALA A 21 2.73 0.81 -9.07
N VAL A 22 3.26 2.01 -9.33
CA VAL A 22 4.54 2.22 -10.03
C VAL A 22 5.71 1.56 -9.25
N ALA A 23 5.75 1.71 -7.93
CA ALA A 23 6.78 1.09 -7.10
C ALA A 23 6.69 -0.46 -7.15
N ILE A 24 5.50 -1.02 -7.00
CA ILE A 24 5.26 -2.47 -7.12
C ILE A 24 5.72 -2.99 -8.48
N TYR A 25 5.42 -2.27 -9.56
CA TYR A 25 5.88 -2.64 -10.90
C TYR A 25 7.41 -2.76 -10.94
N PHE A 26 8.16 -1.74 -10.53
CA PHE A 26 9.63 -1.79 -10.54
C PHE A 26 10.22 -2.90 -9.65
N ILE A 27 9.64 -3.11 -8.46
CA ILE A 27 10.09 -4.17 -7.53
C ILE A 27 9.83 -5.55 -8.14
N SER A 28 8.65 -5.74 -8.74
CA SER A 28 8.24 -7.02 -9.34
C SER A 28 9.18 -7.50 -10.44
N ARG A 29 9.95 -6.60 -11.08
CA ARG A 29 10.94 -6.96 -12.10
C ARG A 29 12.17 -7.65 -11.53
N LYS A 30 12.46 -7.50 -10.23
CA LYS A 30 13.68 -8.02 -9.58
C LYS A 30 13.42 -9.09 -8.53
N PHE A 31 12.23 -9.12 -7.97
CA PHE A 31 11.90 -9.95 -6.82
C PHE A 31 10.81 -10.98 -7.14
N SER A 32 10.68 -12.02 -6.31
CA SER A 32 9.58 -12.99 -6.40
C SER A 32 8.23 -12.34 -6.02
N LEU A 33 7.13 -13.04 -6.28
CA LEU A 33 5.78 -12.54 -5.94
C LEU A 33 5.65 -12.21 -4.44
N LEU A 34 6.08 -13.13 -3.57
CA LEU A 34 6.02 -12.94 -2.12
C LEU A 34 6.96 -11.82 -1.65
N GLN A 35 8.18 -11.75 -2.20
CA GLN A 35 9.12 -10.68 -1.87
C GLN A 35 8.58 -9.30 -2.27
N THR A 36 7.99 -9.18 -3.46
CA THR A 36 7.37 -7.95 -3.95
C THR A 36 6.19 -7.55 -3.06
N THR A 37 5.34 -8.51 -2.69
CA THR A 37 4.17 -8.29 -1.84
C THR A 37 4.59 -7.77 -0.46
N LEU A 38 5.50 -8.46 0.22
CA LEU A 38 5.92 -8.11 1.57
C LEU A 38 6.73 -6.82 1.61
N LEU A 39 7.63 -6.61 0.64
CA LEU A 39 8.42 -5.37 0.56
C LEU A 39 7.53 -4.17 0.21
N GLY A 40 6.61 -4.34 -0.74
CA GLY A 40 5.64 -3.33 -1.11
C GLY A 40 4.72 -2.96 0.06
N TRP A 41 4.17 -3.97 0.74
CA TRP A 41 3.32 -3.77 1.92
C TRP A 41 4.07 -3.08 3.06
N LEU A 42 5.31 -3.49 3.34
CA LEU A 42 6.16 -2.83 4.32
C LEU A 42 6.35 -1.34 3.98
N MET A 43 6.77 -1.04 2.75
CA MET A 43 7.08 0.34 2.35
C MET A 43 5.85 1.24 2.27
N ALA A 44 4.73 0.73 1.78
CA ALA A 44 3.54 1.53 1.52
C ALA A 44 2.64 1.63 2.76
N PHE A 45 2.39 0.51 3.44
CA PHE A 45 1.46 0.47 4.56
C PHE A 45 2.18 0.65 5.91
N VAL A 46 3.16 -0.20 6.22
CA VAL A 46 3.76 -0.23 7.57
C VAL A 46 4.51 1.05 7.89
N LEU A 47 5.37 1.53 6.97
CA LEU A 47 6.12 2.78 7.19
C LEU A 47 5.19 4.00 7.36
N MET A 48 4.14 4.09 6.54
CA MET A 48 3.13 5.16 6.64
C MET A 48 2.34 5.05 7.95
N TRP A 49 1.95 3.84 8.34
CA TRP A 49 1.21 3.61 9.57
C TRP A 49 2.00 4.07 10.80
N ILE A 50 3.30 3.77 10.88
CA ILE A 50 4.16 4.20 12.00
C ILE A 50 4.08 5.72 12.19
N VAL A 51 4.20 6.49 11.11
CA VAL A 51 4.18 7.96 11.17
C VAL A 51 2.79 8.49 11.52
N THR A 52 1.74 7.97 10.88
CA THR A 52 0.35 8.42 11.09
C THR A 52 -0.18 8.04 12.48
N TRP A 53 0.24 6.90 13.01
CA TRP A 53 -0.03 6.48 14.39
C TRP A 53 0.66 7.40 15.40
N ASN A 54 1.93 7.73 15.18
CA ASN A 54 2.67 8.68 16.03
C ASN A 54 1.97 10.06 16.07
N LEU A 55 1.41 10.51 14.95
CA LEU A 55 0.64 11.75 14.85
C LEU A 55 -0.81 11.62 15.34
N ASN A 56 -1.23 10.46 15.85
CA ASN A 56 -2.59 10.15 16.30
C ASN A 56 -3.67 10.46 15.25
N VAL A 57 -3.34 10.30 13.97
CA VAL A 57 -4.24 10.63 12.84
C VAL A 57 -5.33 9.56 12.68
N LEU A 58 -4.97 8.29 12.89
CA LEU A 58 -5.85 7.14 12.68
C LEU A 58 -6.02 6.33 13.97
N PRO A 59 -7.24 5.86 14.27
CA PRO A 59 -7.48 5.05 15.45
C PRO A 59 -6.97 3.61 15.25
N VAL A 60 -6.38 3.03 16.30
CA VAL A 60 -5.74 1.71 16.26
C VAL A 60 -6.71 0.58 15.87
N TYR A 61 -8.00 0.69 16.23
CA TYR A 61 -8.99 -0.35 15.93
C TYR A 61 -9.19 -0.58 14.41
N ILE A 62 -8.85 0.40 13.56
CA ILE A 62 -8.98 0.23 12.10
C ILE A 62 -7.99 -0.80 11.57
N LEU A 63 -6.88 -1.05 12.28
CA LEU A 63 -5.85 -2.01 11.87
C LEU A 63 -6.40 -3.42 11.66
N VAL A 64 -7.44 -3.80 12.41
CA VAL A 64 -8.10 -5.11 12.26
C VAL A 64 -8.59 -5.32 10.83
N TYR A 65 -9.03 -4.25 10.15
CA TYR A 65 -9.46 -4.29 8.75
C TYR A 65 -8.36 -3.82 7.80
N ALA A 66 -7.61 -2.79 8.17
CA ALA A 66 -6.61 -2.16 7.30
C ALA A 66 -5.41 -3.10 7.04
N VAL A 67 -4.96 -3.87 8.02
CA VAL A 67 -3.86 -4.85 7.83
C VAL A 67 -4.22 -5.93 6.82
N PRO A 68 -5.31 -6.71 6.98
CA PRO A 68 -5.63 -7.76 6.02
C PRO A 68 -5.98 -7.21 4.64
N LEU A 69 -6.69 -6.08 4.56
CA LEU A 69 -7.06 -5.47 3.28
C LEU A 69 -5.82 -4.95 2.53
N SER A 70 -4.94 -4.20 3.19
CA SER A 70 -3.73 -3.66 2.55
C SER A 70 -2.75 -4.76 2.12
N LEU A 71 -2.66 -5.85 2.88
CA LEU A 71 -1.83 -7.00 2.51
C LEU A 71 -2.40 -7.69 1.25
N LEU A 72 -3.73 -7.83 1.19
CA LEU A 72 -4.43 -8.35 0.02
C LEU A 72 -4.22 -7.45 -1.21
N GLU A 73 -4.33 -6.14 -1.06
CA GLU A 73 -4.08 -5.17 -2.13
C GLU A 73 -2.64 -5.24 -2.64
N ALA A 74 -1.66 -5.28 -1.74
CA ALA A 74 -0.25 -5.43 -2.11
C ALA A 74 0.01 -6.75 -2.86
N PHE A 75 -0.64 -7.85 -2.44
CA PHE A 75 -0.54 -9.14 -3.09
C PHE A 75 -1.15 -9.12 -4.49
N ILE A 76 -2.38 -8.61 -4.63
CA ILE A 76 -3.08 -8.51 -5.91
C ILE A 76 -2.30 -7.60 -6.87
N GLY A 77 -1.82 -6.43 -6.42
CA GLY A 77 -1.00 -5.54 -7.24
C GLY A 77 0.28 -6.22 -7.73
N SER A 78 0.96 -6.96 -6.85
CA SER A 78 2.15 -7.73 -7.20
C SER A 78 1.85 -8.85 -8.19
N TYR A 79 0.73 -9.55 -8.01
CA TYR A 79 0.27 -10.61 -8.90
C TYR A 79 -0.06 -10.09 -10.30
N ILE A 80 -0.77 -8.95 -10.38
CA ILE A 80 -1.09 -8.30 -11.65
C ILE A 80 0.20 -7.92 -12.39
N CYS A 81 1.16 -7.29 -11.71
CA CYS A 81 2.42 -6.89 -12.35
C CYS A 81 3.19 -8.09 -12.90
N LYS A 82 3.29 -9.18 -12.13
CA LYS A 82 3.94 -10.42 -12.58
C LYS A 82 3.24 -11.09 -13.76
N LYS A 83 1.91 -11.02 -13.81
CA LYS A 83 1.11 -11.66 -14.86
C LYS A 83 1.07 -10.87 -16.15
N VAL A 84 0.93 -9.54 -16.06
CA VAL A 84 0.76 -8.65 -17.23
C VAL A 84 2.11 -8.27 -17.83
N SER A 85 3.17 -8.23 -17.03
CA SER A 85 4.53 -7.94 -17.48
C SER A 85 5.51 -9.00 -16.98
N PRO A 86 5.51 -10.21 -17.57
CA PRO A 86 6.52 -11.21 -17.27
C PRO A 86 7.92 -10.66 -17.54
N VAL A 87 8.88 -11.02 -16.69
CA VAL A 87 10.30 -10.78 -16.96
C VAL A 87 10.74 -12.01 -17.76
N GLU A 88 11.09 -11.81 -19.03
CA GLU A 88 11.78 -12.84 -19.83
C GLU A 88 13.14 -13.18 -19.23
#